data_AF-A0A6G0JNN6-F1
#
_entry.id   AF-A0A6G0JNN6-F1
#
_cell.length_a   1.000
_cell.length_b   1.000
_cell.length_c   1.000
_cell.angle_alpha   90.00
_cell.angle_beta   90.00
_cell.angle_gamma   90.00
#
_symmetry.space_group_name_H-M   'P 1'
#
loop_
_entity.id
_entity.type
_entity.pdbx_description
1 polymer ?
#
loop_
_entity_poly.entity_id
_entity_poly.type
_entity_poly.pdbx_seq_one_letter_code
_entity_poly.pdbx_strand_id
1 'polypeptide(L)'
;MLEYIQRARHLASCITTQPVDMATQVHVFVSGMNAGYQRFYLTRKTPSTLEEAFTVALREGYSVSASQAFDVSRPLVHDPEPEPMEVDAIQSYRGRREPTSPSRQSCTRGSRPLKCFRCGKPGHRAAVCRAPSPMAANATTMNDVAAPKNGDDQ
;
A
#
# COMPACT_ATOMS: atom_id res chain seq x y z
N MET A 1 -10.76 -28.52 -11.39
CA MET A 1 -9.45 -27.98 -11.83
C MET A 1 -8.65 -28.98 -12.64
N LEU A 2 -8.42 -30.21 -12.14
CA LEU A 2 -7.70 -31.26 -12.86
C LEU A 2 -8.27 -31.53 -14.27
N GLU A 3 -9.58 -31.75 -14.37
CA GLU A 3 -10.30 -31.91 -15.64
C GLU A 3 -10.04 -30.77 -16.64
N TYR A 4 -10.04 -29.53 -16.15
CA TYR A 4 -9.80 -28.35 -16.98
C TYR A 4 -8.37 -28.35 -17.55
N ILE A 5 -7.37 -28.67 -16.71
CA ILE A 5 -5.97 -28.76 -17.12
C ILE A 5 -5.74 -29.91 -18.10
N GLN A 6 -6.38 -31.06 -17.90
CA GLN A 6 -6.28 -32.19 -18.82
C GLN A 6 -6.86 -31.84 -20.20
N ARG A 7 -8.03 -31.20 -20.25
CA ARG A 7 -8.62 -30.72 -21.50
C ARG A 7 -7.76 -29.65 -22.18
N ALA A 8 -7.22 -28.69 -21.43
CA ALA A 8 -6.32 -27.67 -21.95
C ALA A 8 -5.04 -28.29 -22.55
N ARG A 9 -4.44 -29.26 -21.85
CA ARG A 9 -3.26 -29.99 -22.34
C ARG A 9 -3.56 -30.79 -23.60
N HIS A 10 -4.70 -31.46 -23.66
CA HIS A 10 -5.15 -32.16 -24.85
C HIS A 10 -5.32 -31.20 -26.03
N LEU A 11 -6.01 -30.08 -25.83
CA LEU A 11 -6.20 -29.06 -26.87
C LEU A 11 -4.88 -28.50 -27.38
N ALA A 12 -3.94 -28.16 -26.49
CA ALA A 12 -2.61 -27.71 -26.87
C ALA A 12 -1.87 -28.77 -27.72
N SER A 13 -1.98 -30.05 -27.34
CA SER A 13 -1.39 -31.17 -28.08
C SER A 13 -2.03 -31.40 -29.47
N CYS A 14 -3.29 -31.02 -29.66
CA CYS A 14 -3.97 -31.17 -30.94
C CYS A 14 -3.54 -30.11 -31.97
N ILE A 15 -2.89 -29.02 -31.56
CA ILE A 15 -2.46 -27.94 -32.46
C ILE A 15 -1.11 -28.34 -33.09
N THR A 16 -1.17 -28.98 -34.27
CA THR A 16 0.03 -29.52 -34.95
C THR A 16 0.51 -28.69 -36.13
N THR A 17 -0.37 -27.91 -36.77
CA THR A 17 -0.09 -27.26 -38.06
C THR A 17 0.39 -25.83 -37.93
N GLN A 18 -0.18 -25.05 -36.99
CA GLN A 18 0.19 -23.66 -36.73
C GLN A 18 0.14 -23.43 -35.20
N PRO A 19 1.25 -23.67 -34.48
CA PRO A 19 1.26 -23.52 -33.04
C PRO A 19 1.05 -22.05 -32.66
N VAL A 20 0.17 -21.83 -31.69
CA VAL A 20 -0.09 -20.51 -31.11
C VAL A 20 1.10 -20.11 -30.25
N ASP A 21 1.43 -18.82 -30.19
CA ASP A 21 2.47 -18.31 -29.29
C ASP A 21 2.20 -18.69 -27.82
N MET A 22 3.25 -19.01 -27.06
CA MET A 22 3.15 -19.50 -25.68
C MET A 22 2.49 -18.49 -24.75
N ALA A 23 2.77 -17.19 -24.91
CA ALA A 23 2.12 -16.17 -24.09
C ALA A 23 0.61 -16.10 -24.38
N THR A 24 0.21 -16.27 -25.64
CA THR A 24 -1.19 -16.34 -26.02
C THR A 24 -1.87 -17.60 -25.47
N GLN A 25 -1.21 -18.76 -25.55
CA GLN A 25 -1.73 -20.00 -24.97
C GLN A 25 -1.95 -19.89 -23.46
N VAL A 26 -0.97 -19.35 -22.74
CA VAL A 26 -1.07 -19.08 -21.30
C VAL A 26 -2.18 -18.10 -21.00
N HIS A 27 -2.28 -17.00 -21.76
CA HIS A 27 -3.33 -16.01 -21.58
C HIS A 27 -4.72 -16.61 -21.76
N VAL A 28 -4.93 -17.43 -22.81
CA VAL A 28 -6.20 -18.12 -23.05
C VAL A 28 -6.51 -19.10 -21.93
N PHE A 29 -5.51 -19.85 -21.45
CA PHE A 29 -5.68 -20.74 -20.30
C PHE A 29 -6.12 -19.97 -19.05
N VAL A 30 -5.39 -18.93 -18.62
CA VAL A 30 -5.75 -18.14 -17.42
C VAL A 30 -7.10 -17.44 -17.60
N SER A 31 -7.39 -16.96 -18.81
CA SER A 31 -8.65 -16.28 -19.14
C SER A 31 -9.85 -17.22 -19.20
N GLY A 32 -9.64 -18.51 -19.47
CA GLY A 32 -10.68 -19.54 -19.46
C GLY A 32 -10.95 -20.13 -18.07
N MET A 33 -10.13 -19.84 -17.06
CA MET A 33 -10.38 -20.29 -15.69
C MET A 33 -11.55 -19.55 -15.05
N ASN A 34 -12.30 -20.26 -14.19
CA ASN A 34 -13.32 -19.65 -13.34
C ASN A 34 -12.73 -18.49 -12.52
N ALA A 35 -13.54 -17.44 -12.31
CA ALA A 35 -13.16 -16.35 -11.42
C ALA A 35 -12.92 -16.89 -10.00
N GLY A 36 -11.84 -16.44 -9.36
CA GLY A 36 -11.46 -16.90 -8.02
C GLY A 36 -9.98 -16.77 -7.77
N TYR A 37 -9.55 -17.32 -6.62
CA TYR A 37 -8.17 -17.19 -6.13
C TYR A 37 -7.15 -17.74 -7.14
N GLN A 38 -7.40 -18.90 -7.75
CA GLN A 38 -6.44 -19.54 -8.67
C GLN A 38 -6.17 -18.67 -9.90
N ARG A 39 -7.22 -18.11 -10.51
CA ARG A 39 -7.10 -17.18 -11.65
C ARG A 39 -6.39 -15.89 -11.25
N PHE A 40 -6.76 -15.32 -10.09
CA PHE A 40 -6.14 -14.13 -9.55
C PHE A 40 -4.63 -14.33 -9.32
N TYR A 41 -4.25 -15.45 -8.69
CA TYR A 41 -2.87 -15.77 -8.40
C TYR A 41 -2.04 -15.93 -9.69
N LEU A 42 -2.56 -16.66 -10.68
CA LEU A 42 -1.89 -16.84 -11.98
C LEU A 42 -1.71 -15.52 -12.74
N THR A 43 -2.71 -14.63 -12.69
CA THR A 43 -2.62 -13.30 -13.30
C THR A 43 -1.49 -12.47 -12.68
N ARG A 44 -1.26 -12.60 -11.36
CA ARG A 44 -0.12 -11.94 -10.68
C ARG A 44 1.22 -12.64 -10.88
N LYS A 45 1.22 -13.97 -10.99
CA LYS A 45 2.44 -14.77 -11.14
C LYS A 45 3.03 -14.68 -12.55
N THR A 46 2.22 -14.37 -13.55
CA THR A 46 2.61 -14.21 -14.96
C THR A 46 3.47 -15.38 -15.47
N PRO A 47 2.94 -16.62 -15.47
CA PRO A 47 3.69 -17.77 -15.96
C PRO A 47 4.05 -17.59 -17.44
N SER A 48 5.21 -18.11 -17.81
CA SER A 48 5.77 -17.98 -19.17
C SER A 48 5.41 -19.15 -20.09
N THR A 49 5.00 -20.29 -19.50
CA THR A 49 4.66 -21.52 -20.21
C THR A 49 3.36 -22.12 -19.68
N LEU A 50 2.72 -22.97 -20.50
CA LEU A 50 1.52 -23.70 -20.08
C LEU A 50 1.81 -24.67 -18.94
N GLU A 51 2.96 -25.36 -18.98
CA GLU A 51 3.40 -26.28 -17.95
C GLU A 51 3.57 -25.58 -16.60
N GLU A 52 4.21 -24.41 -16.59
CA GLU A 52 4.31 -23.57 -15.40
C GLU A 52 2.93 -23.18 -14.88
N ALA A 53 2.04 -22.71 -15.76
CA ALA A 53 0.67 -22.36 -15.39
C ALA A 53 -0.10 -23.56 -14.81
N PHE A 54 0.05 -24.76 -15.37
CA PHE A 54 -0.58 -25.98 -14.88
C PHE A 54 -0.09 -26.36 -13.49
N THR A 55 1.22 -26.36 -13.25
CA THR A 55 1.77 -26.70 -11.93
C THR A 55 1.32 -25.71 -10.86
N VAL A 56 1.30 -24.41 -11.18
CA VAL A 56 0.83 -23.37 -10.27
C VAL A 56 -0.67 -23.51 -9.99
N ALA A 57 -1.49 -23.74 -11.01
CA ALA A 57 -2.93 -23.96 -10.84
C ALA A 57 -3.22 -25.16 -9.92
N LEU A 58 -2.52 -26.28 -10.11
CA LEU A 58 -2.68 -27.48 -9.29
C LEU A 58 -2.26 -27.25 -7.84
N ARG A 59 -1.07 -26.67 -7.64
CA ARG A 59 -0.56 -26.34 -6.30
C ARG A 59 -1.56 -25.47 -5.54
N GLU A 60 -2.10 -24.45 -6.20
CA GLU A 60 -3.01 -23.53 -5.56
C GLU A 60 -4.40 -24.14 -5.29
N GLY A 61 -4.91 -24.94 -6.23
CA GLY A 61 -6.15 -25.69 -5.98
C GLY A 61 -6.03 -26.64 -4.79
N TYR A 62 -4.86 -27.25 -4.61
CA TYR A 62 -4.58 -28.04 -3.41
C TYR A 62 -4.49 -27.16 -2.16
N SER A 63 -3.77 -26.04 -2.18
CA SER A 63 -3.65 -25.13 -1.03
C SER A 63 -5.01 -24.61 -0.53
N VAL A 64 -5.91 -24.24 -1.44
CA VAL A 64 -7.28 -23.83 -1.10
C VAL A 64 -8.09 -24.99 -0.50
N SER A 65 -7.98 -26.18 -1.08
CA SER A 65 -8.71 -27.36 -0.57
C SER A 65 -8.17 -27.81 0.80
N ALA A 66 -6.86 -27.78 0.98
CA ALA A 66 -6.19 -28.15 2.22
C ALA A 66 -6.52 -27.17 3.35
N SER A 67 -6.47 -25.86 3.09
CA SER A 67 -6.85 -24.84 4.08
C SER A 67 -8.29 -25.00 4.55
N GLN A 68 -9.23 -25.30 3.65
CA GLN A 68 -10.61 -25.64 4.06
C GLN A 68 -10.69 -26.92 4.88
N ALA A 69 -9.92 -27.96 4.54
CA ALA A 69 -9.90 -29.20 5.32
C ALA A 69 -9.36 -28.98 6.75
N PHE A 70 -8.34 -28.14 6.92
CA PHE A 70 -7.82 -27.77 8.24
C PHE A 70 -8.76 -26.87 9.02
N ASP A 71 -9.49 -25.98 8.35
CA ASP A 71 -10.52 -25.14 8.98
C ASP A 71 -11.69 -25.98 9.52
N VAL A 72 -12.16 -26.95 8.72
CA VAL A 72 -13.23 -27.88 9.12
C VAL A 72 -12.76 -28.88 10.19
N SER A 73 -11.49 -29.26 10.19
CA SER A 73 -10.93 -30.21 11.17
C SER A 73 -10.44 -29.53 12.45
N ARG A 74 -10.43 -28.19 12.51
CA ARG A 74 -10.10 -27.46 13.73
C ARG A 74 -11.24 -27.72 14.73
N PRO A 75 -10.98 -28.37 15.87
CA PRO A 75 -11.96 -28.41 16.94
C PRO A 75 -12.35 -26.98 17.28
N LEU A 76 -13.63 -26.70 17.52
CA LEU A 76 -14.12 -25.48 18.18
C LEU A 76 -13.62 -25.39 19.63
N VAL A 77 -12.39 -25.84 19.91
CA VAL A 77 -11.67 -25.47 21.12
C VAL A 77 -11.43 -23.98 20.95
N HIS A 78 -12.22 -23.23 21.72
CA HIS A 78 -12.06 -21.83 22.02
C HIS A 78 -10.58 -21.45 21.88
N ASP A 79 -10.22 -20.85 20.75
CA ASP A 79 -8.97 -20.09 20.66
C ASP A 79 -9.00 -19.18 21.89
N PRO A 80 -7.95 -19.14 22.73
CA PRO A 80 -7.94 -18.17 23.82
C PRO A 80 -8.26 -16.82 23.18
N GLU A 81 -9.37 -16.23 23.62
CA GLU A 81 -9.82 -14.93 23.13
C GLU A 81 -8.58 -14.02 23.10
N PRO A 82 -8.26 -13.40 21.95
CA PRO A 82 -7.09 -12.55 21.87
C PRO A 82 -7.19 -11.53 23.02
N GLU A 83 -6.18 -11.52 23.90
CA GLU A 83 -6.26 -10.69 25.10
C GLU A 83 -6.64 -9.27 24.71
N PRO A 84 -7.66 -8.68 25.34
CA PRO A 84 -8.08 -7.32 25.05
C PRO A 84 -6.87 -6.41 25.14
N MET A 85 -6.57 -5.71 24.05
CA MET A 85 -5.47 -4.75 24.05
C MET A 85 -5.70 -3.75 25.19
N GLU A 86 -4.73 -3.62 26.10
CA GLU A 86 -4.83 -2.72 27.24
C GLU A 86 -4.84 -1.26 26.75
N VAL A 87 -6.04 -0.70 26.59
CA VAL A 87 -6.26 0.70 26.20
C VAL A 87 -6.06 1.68 27.36
N ASP A 88 -5.91 1.17 28.59
CA ASP A 88 -5.79 1.96 29.82
C ASP A 88 -4.36 2.43 30.14
N ALA A 89 -3.35 2.03 29.36
CA ALA A 89 -1.97 2.50 29.49
C ALA A 89 -1.81 4.03 29.30
N ILE A 90 -2.87 4.75 28.89
CA ILE A 90 -2.91 6.21 28.75
C ILE A 90 -3.46 6.92 30.02
N GLN A 91 -3.67 6.21 31.13
CA GLN A 91 -4.09 6.81 32.40
C GLN A 91 -2.98 6.87 33.46
N SER A 92 -1.86 7.52 33.17
CA SER A 92 -0.91 7.88 34.24
C SER A 92 0.06 9.01 33.88
N TYR A 93 -0.47 10.16 33.40
CA TYR A 93 0.25 11.44 33.56
C TYR A 93 -0.36 12.37 34.60
N ARG A 94 -1.36 11.91 35.37
CA ARG A 94 -1.95 12.66 36.48
C ARG A 94 -1.39 12.19 37.83
N GLY A 95 -0.08 12.35 38.08
CA GLY A 95 0.45 12.19 39.43
C GLY A 95 1.91 11.77 39.58
N ARG A 96 2.84 12.73 39.45
CA ARG A 96 4.10 12.88 40.21
C ARG A 96 4.88 11.61 40.69
N ARG A 97 6.03 11.36 40.02
CA ARG A 97 7.36 10.80 40.47
C ARG A 97 7.42 9.38 41.07
N GLU A 98 8.43 8.55 40.83
CA GLU A 98 9.75 8.58 40.17
C GLU A 98 10.18 7.11 39.96
N PRO A 99 10.94 6.74 38.91
CA PRO A 99 12.31 6.26 39.20
C PRO A 99 13.37 6.55 38.12
N THR A 100 14.49 7.10 38.59
CA THR A 100 15.87 6.60 38.36
C THR A 100 16.49 6.72 36.95
N SER A 101 17.36 7.73 36.82
CA SER A 101 18.55 7.85 35.94
C SER A 101 18.46 8.73 34.66
N PRO A 102 19.56 9.40 34.26
CA PRO A 102 19.55 10.84 34.01
C PRO A 102 19.42 11.19 32.53
N SER A 103 18.21 11.44 32.05
CA SER A 103 18.01 12.15 30.78
C SER A 103 18.09 13.65 31.05
N ARG A 104 19.18 14.27 30.61
CA ARG A 104 19.45 15.70 30.76
C ARG A 104 18.33 16.51 30.08
N GLN A 105 17.66 17.29 30.93
CA GLN A 105 16.88 18.50 30.64
C GLN A 105 15.50 18.31 30.01
N SER A 106 14.59 17.73 30.80
CA SER A 106 13.22 18.21 30.84
C SER A 106 13.18 19.62 31.46
N CYS A 107 12.96 20.63 30.61
CA CYS A 107 12.53 21.94 31.05
C CYS A 107 11.04 21.87 31.41
N THR A 108 10.73 21.63 32.66
CA THR A 108 9.44 22.02 33.23
C THR A 108 9.31 23.55 33.14
N ARG A 109 8.50 24.05 32.19
CA ARG A 109 7.94 25.41 32.27
C ARG A 109 6.56 25.39 31.63
N GLY A 110 5.56 25.61 32.48
CA GLY A 110 4.14 25.58 32.13
C GLY A 110 3.76 26.49 30.97
N SER A 111 2.54 26.26 30.47
CA SER A 111 1.74 27.17 29.64
C SER A 111 2.56 28.16 28.80
N ARG A 112 3.43 27.64 27.92
CA ARG A 112 3.97 28.48 26.85
C ARG A 112 2.93 28.43 25.75
N PRO A 113 2.20 29.52 25.47
CA PRO A 113 1.19 29.51 24.41
C PRO A 113 1.88 29.10 23.12
N LEU A 114 1.30 28.11 22.42
CA LEU A 114 1.81 27.64 21.14
C LEU A 114 2.03 28.86 20.23
N LYS A 115 3.26 29.01 19.73
CA LYS A 115 3.60 30.02 18.74
C LYS A 115 3.13 29.55 17.38
N CYS A 116 2.57 30.46 16.59
CA CYS A 116 2.20 30.17 15.22
C CYS A 116 3.45 29.82 14.39
N PHE A 117 3.47 28.65 13.74
CA PHE A 117 4.60 28.23 12.89
C PHE A 117 4.79 29.10 11.64
N ARG A 118 3.83 29.99 11.31
CA ARG A 118 3.92 30.92 10.18
C ARG A 118 4.54 32.26 10.56
N CYS A 119 4.14 32.85 11.70
CA CYS A 119 4.55 34.21 12.09
C CYS A 119 5.25 34.29 13.46
N GLY A 120 5.43 33.18 14.15
CA GLY A 120 6.07 33.10 15.46
C GLY A 120 5.27 33.72 16.62
N LYS A 121 4.14 34.38 16.36
CA LYS A 121 3.31 35.02 17.39
C LYS A 121 2.42 33.99 18.12
N PRO A 122 2.29 34.08 19.46
CA PRO A 122 1.37 33.23 20.21
C PRO A 122 -0.10 33.62 19.95
N GLY A 123 -1.05 32.78 20.33
CA GLY A 123 -2.49 33.09 20.32
C GLY A 123 -3.28 32.59 19.11
N HIS A 124 -2.63 31.99 18.11
CA HIS A 124 -3.31 31.31 17.00
C HIS A 124 -2.42 30.23 16.36
N ARG A 125 -3.03 29.29 15.63
CA ARG A 125 -2.33 28.27 14.84
C ARG A 125 -2.07 28.75 13.41
N ALA A 126 -1.10 28.14 12.73
CA ALA A 126 -0.71 28.51 11.37
C ALA A 126 -1.86 28.46 10.35
N ALA A 127 -2.86 27.59 10.56
CA ALA A 127 -4.06 27.48 9.73
C ALA A 127 -4.95 28.73 9.77
N VAL A 128 -4.95 29.48 10.87
CA VAL A 128 -5.80 30.67 11.09
C VAL A 128 -4.99 31.97 10.98
N CYS A 129 -3.72 31.86 10.60
CA CYS A 129 -2.82 33.01 10.50
C CYS A 129 -3.07 33.79 9.22
N ARG A 130 -3.35 35.09 9.36
CA ARG A 130 -3.46 36.03 8.22
C ARG A 130 -2.11 36.50 7.66
N ALA A 131 -0.98 36.09 8.25
CA ALA A 131 0.32 36.42 7.69
C ALA A 131 0.52 35.69 6.34
N PRO A 132 1.21 36.30 5.37
CA PRO A 132 1.58 35.63 4.13
C PRO A 132 2.36 34.34 4.44
N SER A 133 2.13 33.29 3.66
CA SER A 133 2.96 32.08 3.78
C SER A 133 4.43 32.45 3.56
N PRO A 134 5.39 31.94 4.35
CA PRO A 134 6.81 32.20 4.11
C PRO A 134 7.28 31.75 2.73
N MET A 135 6.55 30.85 2.04
CA MET A 135 6.84 30.49 0.64
C MET A 135 6.37 31.53 -0.38
N ALA A 136 5.52 32.49 0.00
CA ALA A 136 5.02 33.56 -0.87
C ALA A 136 5.86 34.86 -0.77
N ALA A 137 6.75 34.97 0.21
CA ALA A 137 7.63 36.14 0.36
C ALA A 137 8.81 36.13 -0.63
N ASN A 138 9.03 35.03 -1.33
CA ASN A 138 10.17 34.84 -2.23
C ASN A 138 9.82 35.21 -3.70
N ALA A 139 8.56 35.60 -3.96
CA ALA A 139 8.02 35.79 -5.31
C ALA A 139 7.71 37.27 -5.65
N THR A 140 8.34 38.23 -4.98
CA THR A 140 8.13 39.65 -5.29
C THR A 140 9.40 40.46 -5.16
N THR A 141 10.24 40.40 -6.20
CA THR A 141 10.99 41.55 -6.74
C THR A 141 11.73 41.07 -7.98
N MET A 142 11.18 41.38 -9.15
CA MET A 142 11.85 41.91 -10.36
C MET A 142 10.78 41.89 -11.46
N ASN A 143 9.95 42.93 -11.50
CA ASN A 143 9.21 43.30 -12.71
C ASN A 143 8.78 44.76 -12.59
N ASP A 144 9.68 45.63 -13.05
CA ASP A 144 9.45 46.98 -13.57
C ASP A 144 10.84 47.36 -14.15
N VAL A 145 11.04 47.56 -15.45
CA VAL A 145 10.41 48.57 -16.30
C VAL A 145 10.46 48.10 -17.75
N ALA A 146 9.31 48.14 -18.42
CA ALA A 146 9.23 48.25 -19.87
C ALA A 146 9.48 49.72 -20.27
N ALA A 147 10.37 49.94 -21.24
CA ALA A 147 10.38 51.17 -22.05
C ALA A 147 10.83 50.83 -23.49
N PRO A 148 10.33 51.55 -24.52
CA PRO A 148 9.98 50.97 -25.80
C PRO A 148 10.88 51.36 -26.99
N LYS A 149 10.76 50.54 -28.06
CA LYS A 149 10.92 50.77 -29.52
C LYS A 149 11.82 51.89 -30.05
N ASN A 150 12.79 51.48 -30.88
CA ASN A 150 12.98 51.79 -32.33
C ASN A 150 14.31 51.10 -32.73
N GLY A 151 14.55 50.49 -33.89
CA GLY A 151 14.02 50.59 -35.24
C GLY A 151 15.25 50.59 -36.16
N ASP A 152 15.35 49.59 -37.05
CA ASP A 152 16.21 49.50 -38.26
C ASP A 152 17.76 49.52 -38.02
N ASP A 153 18.65 48.87 -38.78
CA ASP A 153 18.73 48.54 -40.19
C ASP A 153 19.67 47.31 -40.41
N GLN A 154 19.30 46.49 -41.40
CA GLN A 154 20.10 45.65 -42.32
C GLN A 154 21.33 44.85 -41.85
#